data_AF-A0A2D0HF40-F1
#
_entry.id   AF-A0A2D0HF40-F1
#
_cell.length_a   1.000
_cell.length_b   1.000
_cell.length_c   1.000
_cell.angle_alpha   90.00
_cell.angle_beta   90.00
_cell.angle_gamma   90.00
#
_symmetry.space_group_name_H-M   'P 1'
#
loop_
_entity.id
_entity.type
_entity.pdbx_description
1 polymer ?
#
loop_
_entity_poly.entity_id
_entity_poly.type
_entity_poly.pdbx_seq_one_letter_code
_entity_poly.pdbx_strand_id
1 'polypeptide(L)'
;MNAIQPSRPPSQPIQKRRVTPRPKRHLRQRSYQVMALESTAKIAVNLVITAVAASALTQLLPYHWLQQEKLREMSTEVKLMEGHVNGLQAEFSRNFDPQEAKIIRQRQGYRFDPSQRQIVLMNQDRREDEQTDSSP
;
A
#
# COMPACT_ATOMS: atom_id res chain seq x y z
N MET A 1 -43.03 19.16 117.43
CA MET A 1 -41.72 18.51 117.57
C MET A 1 -41.29 18.04 116.18
N ASN A 2 -40.15 18.51 115.68
CA ASN A 2 -39.67 18.32 114.30
C ASN A 2 -39.06 16.92 114.10
N ALA A 3 -39.45 16.24 113.03
CA ALA A 3 -38.82 14.98 112.60
C ALA A 3 -37.66 15.29 111.65
N ILE A 4 -36.43 14.95 112.06
CA ILE A 4 -35.23 15.10 111.25
C ILE A 4 -35.13 13.90 110.32
N GLN A 5 -35.24 14.16 109.01
CA GLN A 5 -35.09 13.15 107.97
C GLN A 5 -33.59 13.01 107.63
N PRO A 6 -32.98 11.81 107.72
CA PRO A 6 -31.55 11.66 107.43
C PRO A 6 -31.30 11.81 105.92
N SER A 7 -30.32 12.65 105.57
CA SER A 7 -29.90 12.92 104.20
C SER A 7 -29.23 11.69 103.58
N ARG A 8 -29.74 11.28 102.41
CA ARG A 8 -29.20 10.17 101.62
C ARG A 8 -27.84 10.59 101.03
N PRO A 9 -26.78 9.75 101.10
CA PRO A 9 -25.49 10.11 100.51
C PRO A 9 -25.60 10.19 98.97
N PRO A 10 -24.82 11.06 98.31
CA PRO A 10 -24.91 11.24 96.87
C PRO A 10 -24.51 9.96 96.14
N SER A 11 -25.37 9.52 95.22
CA SER A 11 -25.12 8.39 94.32
C SER A 11 -23.90 8.68 93.45
N GLN A 12 -22.85 7.87 93.58
CA GLN A 12 -21.68 7.95 92.72
C GLN A 12 -22.08 7.72 91.25
N PRO A 13 -21.57 8.51 90.29
CA PRO A 13 -21.88 8.30 88.89
C PRO A 13 -21.35 6.94 88.44
N ILE A 14 -22.22 6.12 87.84
CA ILE A 14 -21.86 4.86 87.19
C ILE A 14 -20.73 5.16 86.21
N GLN A 15 -19.53 4.65 86.51
CA GLN A 15 -18.38 4.80 85.62
C GLN A 15 -18.70 4.13 84.29
N LYS A 16 -18.97 4.94 83.26
CA LYS A 16 -19.09 4.46 81.89
C LYS A 16 -17.72 3.92 81.48
N ARG A 17 -17.62 2.59 81.41
CA ARG A 17 -16.44 1.88 80.89
C ARG A 17 -16.12 2.42 79.50
N ARG A 18 -15.03 3.20 79.37
CA ARG A 18 -14.50 3.61 78.07
C ARG A 18 -14.01 2.36 77.35
N VAL A 19 -14.74 1.95 76.32
CA VAL A 19 -14.27 0.95 75.36
C VAL A 19 -13.23 1.63 74.50
N THR A 20 -11.96 1.42 74.81
CA THR A 20 -10.87 1.85 73.94
C THR A 20 -10.87 0.97 72.68
N PRO A 21 -10.88 1.53 71.47
CA PRO A 21 -10.86 0.73 70.25
C PRO A 21 -9.54 -0.04 70.18
N ARG A 22 -9.63 -1.36 70.18
CA ARG A 22 -8.46 -2.25 70.07
C ARG A 22 -7.75 -1.98 68.73
N PRO A 23 -6.45 -1.65 68.72
CA PRO A 23 -5.75 -1.30 67.48
C PRO A 23 -5.59 -2.54 66.59
N LYS A 24 -6.52 -2.73 65.64
CA LYS A 24 -6.45 -3.75 64.58
C LYS A 24 -5.45 -3.32 63.49
N ARG A 25 -4.18 -3.12 63.85
CA ARG A 25 -3.16 -2.57 62.94
C ARG A 25 -2.71 -3.60 61.89
N HIS A 26 -2.66 -4.87 62.27
CA HIS A 26 -2.12 -5.97 61.46
C HIS A 26 -3.06 -6.38 60.31
N LEU A 27 -4.38 -6.30 60.52
CA LEU A 27 -5.37 -6.61 59.49
C LEU A 27 -5.35 -5.60 58.34
N ARG A 28 -5.12 -4.31 58.66
CA ARG A 28 -4.99 -3.25 57.65
C ARG A 28 -3.72 -3.41 56.81
N GLN A 29 -2.62 -3.83 57.42
CA GLN A 29 -1.36 -4.03 56.68
C GLN A 29 -1.50 -5.15 55.65
N ARG A 30 -2.14 -6.27 56.01
CA ARG A 30 -2.43 -7.36 55.07
C ARG A 30 -3.42 -6.92 53.98
N SER A 31 -4.43 -6.10 54.31
CA SER A 31 -5.36 -5.60 53.28
C SER A 31 -4.67 -4.66 52.29
N TYR A 32 -3.75 -3.79 52.73
CA TYR A 32 -2.97 -2.94 51.82
C TYR A 32 -2.05 -3.76 50.91
N GLN A 33 -1.43 -4.82 51.41
CA GLN A 33 -0.62 -5.73 50.58
C GLN A 33 -1.46 -6.43 49.52
N VAL A 34 -2.66 -6.91 49.88
CA VAL A 34 -3.59 -7.53 48.94
C VAL A 34 -4.09 -6.51 47.90
N MET A 35 -4.44 -5.30 48.34
CA MET A 35 -4.89 -4.22 47.45
C MET A 35 -3.78 -3.76 46.48
N ALA A 36 -2.53 -3.71 46.95
CA ALA A 36 -1.38 -3.38 46.12
C ALA A 36 -1.16 -4.48 45.06
N LEU A 37 -1.16 -5.75 45.47
CA LEU A 37 -1.00 -6.89 44.56
C LEU A 37 -2.08 -6.90 43.46
N GLU A 38 -3.34 -6.66 43.84
CA GLU A 38 -4.45 -6.56 42.89
C GLU A 38 -4.26 -5.40 41.91
N SER A 39 -3.84 -4.24 42.42
CA SER A 39 -3.58 -3.06 41.58
C SER A 39 -2.41 -3.30 40.61
N THR A 40 -1.32 -3.93 41.07
CA THR A 40 -0.18 -4.28 40.23
C THR A 40 -0.59 -5.29 39.15
N ALA A 41 -1.40 -6.29 39.50
CA ALA A 41 -1.92 -7.25 38.53
C ALA A 41 -2.80 -6.55 37.48
N LYS A 42 -3.70 -5.66 37.89
CA LYS A 42 -4.53 -4.86 36.96
C LYS A 42 -3.68 -4.00 36.02
N ILE A 43 -2.65 -3.33 36.53
CA ILE A 43 -1.73 -2.53 35.73
C ILE A 43 -0.94 -3.41 34.76
N ALA A 44 -0.42 -4.56 35.22
CA ALA A 44 0.34 -5.49 34.40
C ALA A 44 -0.49 -6.02 33.22
N VAL A 45 -1.76 -6.38 33.45
CA VAL A 45 -2.67 -6.80 32.37
C VAL A 45 -2.84 -5.69 31.33
N ASN A 46 -3.09 -4.45 31.75
CA ASN A 46 -3.21 -3.34 30.82
C ASN A 46 -1.91 -3.11 30.02
N LEU A 47 -0.75 -3.28 30.66
CA LEU A 47 0.56 -3.13 30.01
C LEU A 47 0.80 -4.25 28.97
N VAL A 48 0.35 -5.47 29.25
CA VAL A 48 0.36 -6.57 28.28
C VAL A 48 -0.56 -6.25 27.10
N ILE A 49 -1.78 -5.77 27.35
CA ILE A 49 -2.73 -5.42 26.28
C ILE A 49 -2.17 -4.30 25.41
N THR A 50 -1.59 -3.25 25.99
CA THR A 50 -0.98 -2.15 25.22
C THR A 50 0.24 -2.62 24.44
N ALA A 51 1.07 -3.50 24.99
CA ALA A 51 2.20 -4.09 24.29
C ALA A 51 1.74 -4.95 23.09
N VAL A 52 0.71 -5.78 23.28
CA VAL A 52 0.12 -6.58 22.19
C VAL A 52 -0.48 -5.68 21.12
N ALA A 53 -1.23 -4.65 21.50
CA ALA A 53 -1.80 -3.69 20.56
C ALA A 53 -0.71 -2.93 19.78
N ALA A 54 0.34 -2.45 20.45
CA ALA A 54 1.47 -1.80 19.82
C ALA A 54 2.21 -2.75 18.87
N SER A 55 2.43 -4.01 19.27
CA SER A 55 3.05 -5.03 18.42
C SER A 55 2.18 -5.37 17.20
N ALA A 56 0.86 -5.42 17.35
CA ALA A 56 -0.05 -5.62 16.23
C ALA A 56 -0.01 -4.43 15.27
N LEU A 57 0.07 -3.20 15.77
CA LEU A 57 0.21 -2.00 14.94
C LEU A 57 1.56 -1.97 14.21
N THR A 58 2.68 -2.32 14.86
CA THR A 58 3.98 -2.39 14.19
C THR A 58 4.07 -3.53 13.20
N GLN A 59 3.27 -4.59 13.35
CA GLN A 59 3.16 -5.64 12.35
C GLN A 59 2.21 -5.24 11.21
N LEU A 60 1.16 -4.46 11.47
CA LEU A 60 0.16 -4.03 10.48
C LEU A 60 0.64 -2.87 9.59
N LEU A 61 1.27 -1.85 10.19
CA LEU A 61 1.80 -0.67 9.49
C LEU A 61 2.75 -0.99 8.32
N PRO A 62 3.76 -1.86 8.45
CA PRO A 62 4.76 -2.05 7.39
C PRO A 62 4.22 -2.78 6.16
N TYR A 63 3.13 -3.55 6.27
CA TYR A 63 2.55 -4.22 5.09
C TYR A 63 2.02 -3.23 4.05
N HIS A 64 1.54 -2.06 4.48
CA HIS A 64 0.96 -1.07 3.57
C HIS A 64 2.02 -0.13 2.97
N TRP A 65 3.10 0.17 3.70
CA TRP A 65 4.16 1.05 3.18
C TRP A 65 5.04 0.35 2.14
N LEU A 66 5.37 -0.93 2.34
CA LEU A 66 6.19 -1.69 1.38
C LEU A 66 5.48 -1.95 0.04
N GLN A 67 4.15 -1.94 0.03
CA GLN A 67 3.35 -2.07 -1.20
C GLN A 67 3.35 -0.78 -2.05
N GLN A 68 3.47 0.40 -1.43
CA GLN A 68 3.48 1.67 -2.17
C GLN A 68 4.75 1.87 -3.00
N GLU A 69 5.90 1.38 -2.53
CA GLU A 69 7.16 1.42 -3.29
C GLU A 69 7.08 0.50 -4.52
N LYS A 70 6.56 -0.72 -4.34
CA LYS A 70 6.35 -1.68 -5.45
C LYS A 70 5.34 -1.18 -6.48
N LEU A 71 4.31 -0.46 -6.06
CA LEU A 71 3.33 0.14 -6.97
C LEU A 71 3.96 1.24 -7.81
N ARG A 72 4.88 2.03 -7.25
CA ARG A 72 5.63 3.03 -8.03
C ARG A 72 6.50 2.39 -9.10
N GLU A 73 7.29 1.39 -8.74
CA GLU A 73 8.20 0.69 -9.66
C GLU A 73 7.44 -0.02 -10.80
N MET A 74 6.36 -0.75 -10.48
CA MET A 74 5.50 -1.41 -11.48
C MET A 74 4.79 -0.41 -12.39
N SER A 75 4.33 0.72 -11.85
CA SER A 75 3.67 1.76 -12.67
C SER A 75 4.63 2.44 -13.66
N THR A 76 5.91 2.58 -13.28
CA THR A 76 6.94 3.13 -14.17
C THR A 76 7.32 2.14 -15.26
N GLU A 77 7.40 0.84 -14.94
CA GLU A 77 7.71 -0.20 -15.93
C GLU A 77 6.57 -0.37 -16.96
N VAL A 78 5.31 -0.37 -16.51
CA VAL A 78 4.15 -0.44 -17.42
C VAL A 78 4.12 0.77 -18.36
N LYS A 79 4.37 1.98 -17.86
CA LYS A 79 4.42 3.20 -18.71
C LYS A 79 5.51 3.16 -19.77
N LEU A 80 6.68 2.62 -19.44
CA LEU A 80 7.77 2.46 -20.40
C LEU A 80 7.38 1.44 -21.48
N MET A 81 6.83 0.30 -21.08
CA MET A 81 6.39 -0.74 -22.01
C MET A 81 5.28 -0.24 -22.95
N GLU A 82 4.31 0.52 -22.42
CA GLU A 82 3.21 1.10 -23.19
C GLU A 82 3.72 2.13 -24.23
N GLY A 83 4.74 2.92 -23.87
CA GLY A 83 5.44 3.78 -24.82
C GLY A 83 6.14 3.00 -25.93
N HIS A 84 6.82 1.90 -25.59
CA HIS A 84 7.47 1.02 -26.57
C HIS A 84 6.48 0.36 -27.53
N VAL A 85 5.35 -0.14 -27.03
CA VAL A 85 4.31 -0.78 -27.86
C VAL A 85 3.66 0.24 -28.79
N ASN A 86 3.36 1.45 -28.31
CA ASN A 86 2.81 2.51 -29.16
C ASN A 86 3.79 2.91 -30.27
N GLY A 87 5.09 2.99 -29.98
CA GLY A 87 6.13 3.22 -30.98
C GLY A 87 6.19 2.11 -32.03
N LEU A 88 6.22 0.84 -31.57
CA LEU A 88 6.22 -0.32 -32.46
C LEU A 88 4.96 -0.40 -33.32
N GLN A 89 3.79 -0.08 -32.75
CA GLN A 89 2.53 -0.08 -33.47
C GLN A 89 2.47 1.04 -34.52
N ALA A 90 3.05 2.21 -34.23
CA ALA A 90 3.15 3.30 -35.19
C ALA A 90 4.10 2.93 -36.35
N GLU A 91 5.26 2.34 -36.05
CA GLU A 91 6.19 1.84 -37.08
C GLU A 91 5.60 0.69 -37.89
N PHE A 92 4.91 -0.25 -37.24
CA PHE A 92 4.22 -1.35 -37.89
C PHE A 92 3.11 -0.82 -38.81
N SER A 93 2.25 0.07 -38.33
CA SER A 93 1.16 0.63 -39.14
C SER A 93 1.70 1.42 -40.34
N ARG A 94 2.82 2.13 -40.17
CA ARG A 94 3.50 2.83 -41.26
C ARG A 94 4.12 1.88 -42.29
N ASN A 95 4.73 0.78 -41.84
CA ASN A 95 5.35 -0.21 -42.72
C ASN A 95 4.33 -1.13 -43.40
N PHE A 96 3.15 -1.30 -42.79
CA PHE A 96 2.03 -2.10 -43.30
C PHE A 96 0.89 -1.24 -43.85
N ASP A 97 1.15 0.03 -44.17
CA ASP A 97 0.18 0.86 -44.90
C ASP A 97 0.03 0.32 -46.34
N PRO A 98 -1.17 -0.15 -46.75
CA PRO A 98 -1.39 -0.66 -48.10
C PRO A 98 -1.13 0.39 -49.20
N GLN A 99 -1.22 1.69 -48.87
CA GLN A 99 -0.92 2.78 -49.82
C GLN A 99 0.59 2.84 -50.12
N GLU A 100 1.44 2.82 -49.09
CA GLU A 100 2.89 2.80 -49.24
C GLU A 100 3.39 1.46 -49.80
N ALA A 101 2.77 0.34 -49.40
CA ALA A 101 3.11 -0.99 -49.91
C ALA A 101 2.87 -1.12 -51.44
N LYS A 102 1.88 -0.42 -52.01
CA LYS A 102 1.66 -0.38 -53.47
C LYS A 102 2.81 0.33 -54.18
N ILE A 103 3.27 1.45 -53.64
CA ILE A 103 4.37 2.27 -54.20
C ILE A 103 5.70 1.50 -54.10
N ILE A 104 6.01 0.89 -52.96
CA ILE A 104 7.23 0.10 -52.76
C ILE A 104 7.25 -1.13 -53.67
N ARG A 105 6.11 -1.84 -53.79
CA ARG A 105 6.00 -3.01 -54.68
C ARG A 105 6.22 -2.65 -56.15
N GLN A 106 5.71 -1.51 -56.59
CA GLN A 106 5.97 -1.00 -57.94
C GLN A 106 7.43 -0.58 -58.13
N ARG A 107 8.04 0.10 -57.16
CA ARG A 107 9.41 0.62 -57.25
C ARG A 107 10.51 -0.44 -57.11
N GLN A 108 10.37 -1.37 -56.17
CA GLN A 108 11.40 -2.38 -55.87
C GLN A 108 11.11 -3.73 -56.53
N GLY A 109 9.83 -4.10 -56.65
CA GLY A 109 9.44 -5.42 -57.14
C GLY A 109 9.12 -5.49 -58.63
N TYR A 110 9.07 -4.35 -59.35
CA TYR A 110 8.58 -4.27 -60.73
C TYR A 110 7.22 -4.95 -60.94
N ARG A 111 6.42 -5.07 -59.86
CA ARG A 111 5.12 -5.73 -59.87
C ARG A 111 4.04 -4.67 -59.86
N PHE A 112 3.40 -4.53 -61.01
CA PHE A 112 2.27 -3.63 -61.21
C PHE A 112 0.96 -4.29 -60.77
N ASP A 113 -0.07 -3.48 -60.60
CA ASP A 113 -1.43 -3.94 -60.32
C ASP A 113 -1.90 -4.86 -61.46
N PRO A 114 -2.57 -6.00 -61.21
CA PRO A 114 -3.04 -6.89 -62.27
C PRO A 114 -3.99 -6.21 -63.27
N SER A 115 -4.59 -5.08 -62.91
CA SER A 115 -5.40 -4.24 -63.82
C SER A 115 -4.59 -3.31 -64.73
N GLN A 116 -3.27 -3.21 -64.54
CA GLN A 116 -2.38 -2.29 -65.27
C GLN A 116 -1.34 -3.06 -66.10
N ARG A 117 -1.18 -2.66 -67.37
CA ARG A 117 -0.27 -3.33 -68.32
C ARG A 117 1.04 -2.55 -68.45
N GLN A 118 2.18 -3.21 -68.25
CA GLN A 118 3.50 -2.61 -68.41
C GLN A 118 3.80 -2.36 -69.90
N ILE A 119 4.13 -1.12 -70.28
CA ILE A 119 4.56 -0.77 -71.64
C ILE A 119 6.08 -0.56 -71.59
N VAL A 120 6.83 -1.44 -72.27
CA VAL A 120 8.28 -1.30 -72.45
C VAL A 120 8.53 -0.85 -73.89
N LEU A 121 8.96 0.40 -74.06
CA LEU A 121 9.38 0.92 -75.35
C LEU A 121 10.82 0.46 -75.58
N MET A 122 11.00 -0.55 -76.44
CA MET A 122 12.32 -0.93 -76.93
C MET A 122 12.63 -0.09 -78.17
N ASN A 123 13.60 0.82 -78.06
CA ASN A 123 14.11 1.54 -79.21
C ASN A 123 14.82 0.55 -80.14
N GLN A 124 14.22 0.27 -81.30
CA GLN A 124 14.88 -0.45 -82.38
C GLN A 124 15.74 0.53 -83.17
N ASP A 125 16.89 0.89 -82.64
CA ASP A 125 17.90 1.65 -83.39
C ASP A 125 19.13 0.78 -83.57
N ARG A 126 19.09 -0.17 -84.51
CA ARG A 126 20.26 -0.65 -85.28
C ARG A 126 19.82 -1.71 -86.28
N ARG A 127 19.54 -1.35 -87.54
CA ARG A 127 19.93 -2.05 -88.79
C ARG A 127 19.44 -1.23 -89.99
N GLU A 128 20.10 -0.13 -90.35
CA GLU A 128 19.96 0.42 -91.71
C GLU A 128 21.17 1.26 -92.17
N ASP A 129 22.06 1.71 -91.28
CA ASP A 129 23.19 2.59 -91.67
C ASP A 129 24.56 1.89 -91.88
N GLU A 130 24.60 0.66 -92.42
CA GLU A 130 25.86 0.02 -92.84
C GLU A 130 25.82 -0.52 -94.30
N GLN A 131 25.02 0.11 -95.18
CA GLN A 131 24.99 -0.26 -96.61
C GLN A 131 25.04 0.96 -97.55
N THR A 132 25.86 1.95 -97.21
CA THR A 132 26.17 3.09 -98.08
C THR A 132 27.65 3.47 -98.01
N ASP A 133 28.55 2.49 -98.06
CA ASP A 133 29.99 2.75 -98.31
C ASP A 133 30.60 1.78 -99.33
N SER A 134 29.93 1.65 -100.47
CA SER A 134 30.58 1.13 -101.68
C SER A 134 30.08 1.92 -102.90
N SER A 135 30.71 3.08 -103.13
CA SER A 135 30.82 3.69 -104.48
C SER A 135 31.53 2.72 -105.44
N PRO A 136 31.39 2.83 -106.79
CA PRO A 136 30.97 3.98 -107.60
C PRO A 136 29.72 3.75 -108.48
#